data_AF-A0A447TA79-F1
#
_entry.id   AF-A0A447TA79-F1
#
_cell.length_a   1.000
_cell.length_b   1.000
_cell.length_c   1.000
_cell.angle_alpha   90.00
_cell.angle_beta   90.00
_cell.angle_gamma   90.00
#
_symmetry.space_group_name_H-M   'P 1'
#
loop_
_entity.id
_entity.type
_entity.pdbx_description
1 polymer ?
#
loop_
_entity_poly.entity_id
_entity_poly.type
_entity_poly.pdbx_seq_one_letter_code
_entity_poly.pdbx_strand_id
1 'polypeptide(L)'
;MVSGTGEPDPELQALCSAPVSLQQDVHAYLQAGGSANLGELMRCLADRLLLTGFGYQPPRPLPEHGIYHPALAAPCSLDDWLAIRNPDWPSVGLCFYRAHWLSGNTRFIDLLVDCLAVRGVNALPVFTSSLRTIDQEGLPAALALLADPRAQVSLLINTTSFAMGDINNDGPTQPGWAVEASDRLDLPVLQAITSSMTREQWEASDRGFNPLDTAMNVALPEFDGRIIGVPLSFKQPAEAGQAEQYAPLPDRAAAWPASPPGWRGCAMCPMPTSASPSSSPTPTARPRR
;
A
#
# COMPACT_ATOMS: atom_id res chain seq x y z
N MET A 1 28.33 5.34 -15.91
CA MET A 1 27.19 6.27 -15.96
C MET A 1 26.07 5.56 -16.69
N VAL A 2 24.83 5.72 -16.24
CA VAL A 2 23.63 5.12 -16.85
C VAL A 2 22.47 6.10 -16.73
N SER A 3 21.45 5.95 -17.56
CA SER A 3 20.24 6.77 -17.50
C SER A 3 19.38 6.45 -16.29
N GLY A 4 18.68 7.47 -15.77
CA GLY A 4 17.62 7.32 -14.78
C GLY A 4 16.20 7.30 -15.38
N THR A 5 16.04 7.51 -16.69
CA THR A 5 14.72 7.58 -17.36
C THR A 5 14.19 6.21 -17.81
N GLY A 6 14.96 5.13 -17.63
CA GLY A 6 14.66 3.80 -18.14
C GLY A 6 15.04 3.59 -19.62
N GLU A 7 15.25 4.64 -20.40
CA GLU A 7 15.79 4.51 -21.76
C GLU A 7 17.32 4.61 -21.76
N PRO A 8 18.05 3.75 -22.51
CA PRO A 8 19.50 3.85 -22.62
C PRO A 8 19.93 5.16 -23.29
N ASP A 9 20.76 5.93 -22.61
CA ASP A 9 21.28 7.22 -23.10
C ASP A 9 22.69 7.02 -23.74
N PRO A 10 22.87 7.26 -25.04
CA PRO A 10 24.15 7.09 -25.73
C PRO A 10 25.24 8.07 -25.26
N GLU A 11 24.89 9.29 -24.83
CA GLU A 11 25.86 10.29 -24.36
C GLU A 11 26.41 9.88 -22.99
N LEU A 12 25.54 9.46 -22.07
CA LEU A 12 25.96 8.91 -20.77
C LEU A 12 26.78 7.62 -20.92
N GLN A 13 26.49 6.79 -21.93
CA GLN A 13 27.29 5.60 -22.23
C GLN A 13 28.68 5.95 -22.75
N ALA A 14 28.79 6.92 -23.67
CA ALA A 14 30.05 7.38 -24.24
C ALA A 14 30.99 8.01 -23.19
N LEU A 15 30.44 8.62 -22.14
CA LEU A 15 31.20 9.17 -21.01
C LEU A 15 31.70 8.09 -20.02
N CYS A 16 31.26 6.84 -20.12
CA CYS A 16 31.60 5.79 -19.18
C CYS A 16 32.78 4.92 -19.66
N SER A 17 33.84 4.84 -18.85
CA SER A 17 35.03 4.02 -19.12
C SER A 17 34.84 2.51 -18.97
N ALA A 18 33.66 2.05 -18.55
CA ALA A 18 33.36 0.62 -18.36
C ALA A 18 32.88 -0.03 -19.68
N PRO A 19 33.08 -1.35 -19.89
CA PRO A 19 32.57 -2.05 -21.06
C PRO A 19 31.05 -1.91 -21.21
N VAL A 20 30.55 -1.73 -22.43
CA VAL A 20 29.11 -1.53 -22.73
C VAL A 20 28.24 -2.64 -22.12
N SER A 21 28.69 -3.90 -22.14
CA SER A 21 27.96 -5.01 -21.51
C SER A 21 27.78 -4.83 -20.01
N LEU A 22 28.79 -4.31 -19.29
CA LEU A 22 28.65 -4.00 -17.87
C LEU A 22 27.73 -2.79 -17.65
N GLN A 23 27.74 -1.80 -18.54
CA GLN A 23 26.80 -0.67 -18.46
C GLN A 23 25.34 -1.13 -18.64
N GLN A 24 25.10 -2.09 -19.54
CA GLN A 24 23.80 -2.74 -19.75
C GLN A 24 23.38 -3.56 -18.52
N ASP A 25 24.28 -4.38 -17.96
CA ASP A 25 24.03 -5.11 -16.71
C ASP A 25 23.62 -4.15 -15.58
N VAL A 26 24.40 -3.09 -15.35
CA VAL A 26 24.16 -2.05 -14.34
C VAL A 26 22.81 -1.37 -14.53
N HIS A 27 22.47 -0.98 -15.76
CA HIS A 27 21.18 -0.37 -16.08
C HIS A 27 20.02 -1.33 -15.76
N ALA A 28 20.14 -2.61 -16.11
CA ALA A 28 19.10 -3.61 -15.85
C ALA A 28 18.89 -3.88 -14.35
N TYR A 29 19.94 -3.93 -13.52
CA TYR A 29 19.77 -4.02 -12.06
C TYR A 29 19.07 -2.79 -11.47
N LEU A 30 19.42 -1.59 -11.94
CA LEU A 30 18.84 -0.35 -11.43
C LEU A 30 17.38 -0.15 -11.88
N GLN A 31 17.01 -0.59 -13.09
CA GLN A 31 15.62 -0.67 -13.54
C GLN A 31 14.80 -1.69 -12.73
N ALA A 32 15.35 -2.88 -12.49
CA ALA A 32 14.68 -3.91 -11.72
C ALA A 32 14.44 -3.48 -10.26
N GLY A 33 15.35 -2.67 -9.71
CA GLY A 33 15.24 -2.04 -8.40
C GLY A 33 15.27 -3.04 -7.24
N GLY A 34 15.13 -2.56 -6.01
CA GLY A 34 15.09 -3.41 -4.83
C GLY A 34 16.46 -3.73 -4.22
N SER A 35 16.49 -3.90 -2.91
CA SER A 35 17.71 -4.18 -2.12
C SER A 35 18.44 -5.46 -2.56
N ALA A 36 17.70 -6.50 -2.96
CA ALA A 36 18.29 -7.76 -3.45
C ALA A 36 19.07 -7.56 -4.76
N ASN A 37 18.45 -6.92 -5.77
CA ASN A 37 19.14 -6.61 -7.03
C ASN A 37 20.30 -5.64 -6.84
N LEU A 38 20.19 -4.68 -5.90
CA LEU A 38 21.31 -3.82 -5.53
C LEU A 38 22.48 -4.62 -4.91
N GLY A 39 22.19 -5.65 -4.10
CA GLY A 39 23.19 -6.58 -3.58
C GLY A 39 23.90 -7.36 -4.70
N GLU A 40 23.15 -7.91 -5.66
CA GLU A 40 23.73 -8.59 -6.84
C GLU A 40 24.52 -7.64 -7.75
N LEU A 41 24.05 -6.40 -7.94
CA LEU A 41 24.76 -5.34 -8.66
C LEU A 41 26.13 -5.05 -8.04
N MET A 42 26.20 -4.94 -6.71
CA MET A 42 27.47 -4.70 -6.01
C MET A 42 28.45 -5.88 -6.19
N ARG A 43 27.96 -7.13 -6.19
CA ARG A 43 28.80 -8.31 -6.50
C ARG A 43 29.23 -8.34 -7.96
N CYS A 44 28.33 -8.01 -8.90
CA CYS A 44 28.63 -7.90 -10.33
C CYS A 44 29.73 -6.86 -10.58
N LEU A 45 29.63 -5.67 -10.00
CA LEU A 45 30.64 -4.62 -10.10
C LEU A 45 31.98 -5.05 -9.48
N ALA A 46 31.97 -5.67 -8.30
CA ALA A 46 33.19 -6.16 -7.66
C ALA A 46 33.88 -7.23 -8.52
N ASP A 47 33.16 -8.25 -8.97
CA ASP A 47 33.75 -9.35 -9.74
C ASP A 47 34.22 -8.88 -11.13
N ARG A 48 33.48 -7.97 -11.79
CA ARG A 48 33.79 -7.49 -13.15
C ARG A 48 34.84 -6.39 -13.23
N LEU A 49 35.00 -5.57 -12.18
CA LEU A 49 35.93 -4.43 -12.17
C LEU A 49 37.13 -4.62 -11.22
N LEU A 50 36.95 -5.34 -10.11
CA LEU A 50 37.98 -5.58 -9.10
C LEU A 50 38.51 -7.02 -9.12
N LEU A 51 37.99 -7.86 -10.01
CA LEU A 51 38.37 -9.28 -10.17
C LEU A 51 38.24 -10.08 -8.86
N THR A 52 37.20 -9.76 -8.07
CA THR A 52 36.76 -10.62 -6.97
C THR A 52 36.05 -11.88 -7.51
N GLY A 53 35.64 -12.76 -6.60
CA GLY A 53 34.93 -14.00 -6.95
C GLY A 53 33.77 -14.29 -6.01
N PHE A 54 32.92 -13.29 -5.75
CA PHE A 54 31.74 -13.46 -4.91
C PHE A 54 30.63 -14.26 -5.61
N GLY A 55 30.58 -14.19 -6.94
CA GLY A 55 29.46 -14.66 -7.74
C GLY A 55 28.27 -13.69 -7.66
N TYR A 56 27.55 -13.55 -8.76
CA TYR A 56 26.36 -12.70 -8.83
C TYR A 56 25.24 -13.37 -9.64
N GLN A 57 23.99 -13.06 -9.30
CA GLN A 57 22.80 -13.54 -10.01
C GLN A 57 22.24 -12.44 -10.93
N PRO A 58 21.72 -12.77 -12.13
CA PRO A 58 21.17 -11.78 -13.04
C PRO A 58 20.00 -11.00 -12.42
N PRO A 59 19.75 -9.75 -12.88
CA PRO A 59 18.71 -8.89 -12.32
C PRO A 59 17.33 -9.56 -12.41
N ARG A 60 16.59 -9.53 -11.31
CA ARG A 60 15.26 -10.15 -11.19
C ARG A 60 14.19 -9.07 -11.24
N PRO A 61 13.25 -9.09 -12.21
CA PRO A 61 12.15 -8.14 -12.23
C PRO A 61 11.30 -8.31 -10.97
N LEU A 62 10.96 -7.20 -10.32
CA LEU A 62 10.13 -7.17 -9.11
C LEU A 62 8.71 -6.71 -9.46
N PRO A 63 7.66 -7.38 -8.98
CA PRO A 63 6.28 -7.08 -9.38
C PRO A 63 5.85 -5.68 -8.92
N GLU A 64 4.87 -5.10 -9.61
CA GLU A 64 4.31 -3.77 -9.29
C GLU A 64 3.41 -3.76 -8.04
N HIS A 65 2.86 -4.91 -7.69
CA HIS A 65 2.09 -5.16 -6.47
C HIS A 65 2.37 -6.57 -5.96
N GLY A 66 2.19 -6.81 -4.67
CA GLY A 66 2.42 -8.14 -4.08
C GLY A 66 2.34 -8.14 -2.56
N ILE A 67 2.38 -9.33 -1.98
CA ILE A 67 2.29 -9.52 -0.53
C ILE A 67 3.70 -9.48 0.08
N TYR A 68 3.82 -8.73 1.17
CA TYR A 68 5.02 -8.61 1.98
C TYR A 68 4.70 -9.06 3.40
N HIS A 69 5.60 -9.79 4.06
CA HIS A 69 5.49 -10.07 5.49
C HIS A 69 6.90 -10.20 6.09
N PRO A 70 7.21 -9.57 7.24
CA PRO A 70 8.58 -9.54 7.77
C PRO A 70 9.13 -10.94 8.13
N ALA A 71 8.25 -11.91 8.41
CA ALA A 71 8.63 -13.31 8.67
C ALA A 71 8.75 -14.20 7.43
N LEU A 72 8.51 -13.68 6.21
CA LEU A 72 8.54 -14.44 4.95
C LEU A 72 9.58 -13.87 3.97
N ALA A 73 10.04 -14.71 3.04
CA ALA A 73 10.82 -14.24 1.90
C ALA A 73 9.92 -13.39 0.98
N ALA A 74 10.35 -12.16 0.66
CA ALA A 74 9.55 -11.23 -0.13
C ALA A 74 9.96 -11.21 -1.63
N PRO A 75 9.00 -11.05 -2.57
CA PRO A 75 7.55 -11.08 -2.35
C PRO A 75 7.07 -12.51 -2.07
N CYS A 76 6.02 -12.64 -1.25
CA CYS A 76 5.42 -13.93 -0.90
C CYS A 76 4.04 -14.09 -1.56
N SER A 77 3.55 -15.33 -1.64
CA SER A 77 2.20 -15.63 -2.14
C SER A 77 1.14 -15.53 -1.03
N LEU A 78 -0.14 -15.51 -1.42
CA LEU A 78 -1.23 -15.57 -0.45
C LEU A 78 -1.22 -16.91 0.29
N ASP A 79 -0.83 -18.01 -0.36
CA ASP A 79 -0.77 -19.33 0.27
C ASP A 79 0.35 -19.40 1.32
N ASP A 80 1.50 -18.73 1.11
CA ASP A 80 2.56 -18.59 2.12
C ASP A 80 2.06 -17.80 3.35
N TRP A 81 1.30 -16.73 3.13
CA TRP A 81 0.70 -15.95 4.21
C TRP A 81 -0.40 -16.73 4.95
N LEU A 82 -1.26 -17.46 4.22
CA LEU A 82 -2.28 -18.34 4.79
C LEU A 82 -1.67 -19.46 5.65
N ALA A 83 -0.42 -19.88 5.38
CA ALA A 83 0.29 -20.88 6.16
C ALA A 83 0.85 -20.35 7.50
N ILE A 84 1.08 -19.04 7.65
CA ILE A 84 1.59 -18.42 8.89
C ILE A 84 0.53 -17.70 9.72
N ARG A 85 -0.62 -17.33 9.13
CA ARG A 85 -1.70 -16.67 9.86
C ARG A 85 -2.30 -17.60 10.92
N ASN A 86 -2.82 -17.02 12.00
CA ASN A 86 -3.64 -17.76 12.95
C ASN A 86 -5.10 -17.77 12.47
N PRO A 87 -5.73 -18.94 12.19
CA PRO A 87 -7.11 -19.01 11.71
C PRO A 87 -8.16 -18.53 12.74
N ASP A 88 -7.82 -18.50 14.03
CA ASP A 88 -8.71 -18.03 15.09
C ASP A 88 -8.69 -16.49 15.26
N TRP A 89 -7.82 -15.78 14.52
CA TRP A 89 -7.62 -14.34 14.62
C TRP A 89 -8.29 -13.60 13.45
N PRO A 90 -8.93 -12.43 13.68
CA PRO A 90 -9.40 -11.57 12.59
C PRO A 90 -8.22 -11.11 11.73
N SER A 91 -8.49 -10.85 10.44
CA SER A 91 -7.47 -10.36 9.50
C SER A 91 -7.73 -8.92 9.09
N VAL A 92 -6.66 -8.14 8.94
CA VAL A 92 -6.66 -6.75 8.45
C VAL A 92 -5.64 -6.59 7.33
N GLY A 93 -6.01 -5.87 6.27
CA GLY A 93 -5.10 -5.56 5.16
C GLY A 93 -4.27 -4.32 5.48
N LEU A 94 -2.98 -4.32 5.13
CA LEU A 94 -2.12 -3.13 5.22
C LEU A 94 -1.64 -2.76 3.81
N CYS A 95 -2.13 -1.66 3.23
CA CYS A 95 -1.69 -1.22 1.90
C CYS A 95 -0.61 -0.13 2.00
N PHE A 96 0.51 -0.27 1.29
CA PHE A 96 1.62 0.69 1.32
C PHE A 96 2.34 0.82 -0.03
N TYR A 97 3.15 1.88 -0.21
CA TYR A 97 3.87 2.09 -1.47
C TYR A 97 5.01 1.09 -1.71
N ARG A 98 5.06 0.53 -2.92
CA ARG A 98 6.16 -0.28 -3.46
C ARG A 98 7.54 0.37 -3.30
N ALA A 99 7.63 1.69 -3.37
CA ALA A 99 8.86 2.43 -3.14
C ALA A 99 9.50 2.16 -1.76
N HIS A 100 8.68 1.98 -0.70
CA HIS A 100 9.18 1.61 0.62
C HIS A 100 9.74 0.18 0.64
N TRP A 101 9.06 -0.76 -0.03
CA TRP A 101 9.55 -2.13 -0.16
C TRP A 101 10.87 -2.20 -0.95
N LEU A 102 10.94 -1.53 -2.11
CA LEU A 102 12.16 -1.49 -2.94
C LEU A 102 13.36 -0.87 -2.21
N SER A 103 13.12 0.16 -1.39
CA SER A 103 14.18 0.81 -0.59
C SER A 103 14.52 0.06 0.72
N GLY A 104 13.77 -0.98 1.08
CA GLY A 104 13.89 -1.65 2.39
C GLY A 104 13.41 -0.80 3.58
N ASN A 105 12.68 0.28 3.31
CA ASN A 105 12.15 1.21 4.30
C ASN A 105 10.79 0.72 4.85
N THR A 106 10.72 -0.55 5.27
CA THR A 106 9.49 -1.24 5.70
C THR A 106 9.23 -1.19 7.20
N ARG A 107 10.16 -0.66 7.99
CA ARG A 107 10.16 -0.69 9.48
C ARG A 107 8.85 -0.26 10.15
N PHE A 108 8.08 0.63 9.51
CA PHE A 108 6.78 1.07 10.01
C PHE A 108 5.62 0.11 9.71
N ILE A 109 5.71 -0.65 8.62
CA ILE A 109 4.84 -1.80 8.33
C ILE A 109 5.19 -2.93 9.31
N ASP A 110 6.47 -3.22 9.49
CA ASP A 110 6.96 -4.27 10.38
C ASP A 110 6.45 -4.07 11.82
N LEU A 111 6.60 -2.85 12.36
CA LEU A 111 6.07 -2.51 13.68
C LEU A 111 4.53 -2.64 13.74
N LEU A 112 3.81 -2.28 12.69
CA LEU A 112 2.35 -2.38 12.69
C LEU A 112 1.91 -3.85 12.64
N VAL A 113 2.60 -4.71 11.87
CA VAL A 113 2.42 -6.18 11.88
C VAL A 113 2.63 -6.73 13.28
N ASP A 114 3.74 -6.38 13.94
CA ASP A 114 4.05 -6.82 15.31
C ASP A 114 2.99 -6.34 16.33
N CYS A 115 2.59 -5.07 16.26
CA CYS A 115 1.57 -4.50 17.14
C CYS A 115 0.18 -5.14 16.97
N LEU A 116 -0.16 -5.59 15.75
CA LEU A 116 -1.39 -6.32 15.45
C LEU A 116 -1.31 -7.77 15.93
N ALA A 117 -0.17 -8.45 15.72
CA ALA A 117 0.06 -9.80 16.22
C ALA A 117 -0.04 -9.88 17.77
N VAL A 118 0.49 -8.88 18.49
CA VAL A 118 0.33 -8.76 19.96
C VAL A 118 -1.13 -8.63 20.40
N ARG A 119 -2.03 -8.14 19.53
CA ARG A 119 -3.48 -8.06 19.78
C ARG A 119 -4.26 -9.30 19.35
N GLY A 120 -3.60 -10.31 18.81
CA GLY A 120 -4.26 -11.46 18.21
C GLY A 120 -4.98 -11.10 16.91
N VAL A 121 -4.30 -10.39 16.01
CA VAL A 121 -4.81 -9.96 14.70
C VAL A 121 -3.80 -10.33 13.63
N ASN A 122 -4.25 -10.94 12.54
CA ASN A 122 -3.40 -11.19 11.37
C ASN A 122 -3.31 -9.92 10.53
N ALA A 123 -2.09 -9.45 10.26
CA ALA A 123 -1.86 -8.42 9.26
C ALA A 123 -1.55 -9.07 7.90
N LEU A 124 -2.19 -8.59 6.82
CA LEU A 124 -1.87 -8.92 5.43
C LEU A 124 -1.29 -7.68 4.72
N PRO A 125 0.05 -7.47 4.74
CA PRO A 125 0.66 -6.34 4.07
C PRO A 125 0.78 -6.56 2.56
N VAL A 126 0.27 -5.60 1.79
CA VAL A 126 0.33 -5.55 0.34
C VAL A 126 1.00 -4.25 -0.09
N PHE A 127 2.05 -4.36 -0.91
CA PHE A 127 2.66 -3.20 -1.53
C PHE A 127 2.03 -2.93 -2.92
N THR A 128 2.02 -1.68 -3.34
CA THR A 128 1.63 -1.27 -4.70
C THR A 128 2.39 -0.02 -5.17
N SER A 129 2.68 0.11 -6.46
CA SER A 129 3.15 1.37 -7.02
C SER A 129 2.04 2.42 -7.12
N SER A 130 0.79 2.00 -7.33
CA SER A 130 -0.37 2.88 -7.46
C SER A 130 -1.65 2.19 -7.02
N LEU A 131 -2.55 2.93 -6.37
CA LEU A 131 -3.95 2.53 -6.22
C LEU A 131 -4.86 3.08 -7.32
N ARG A 132 -4.34 3.92 -8.24
CA ARG A 132 -5.12 4.54 -9.34
C ARG A 132 -5.31 3.65 -10.56
N THR A 133 -4.55 2.56 -10.65
CA THR A 133 -4.55 1.66 -11.82
C THR A 133 -5.42 0.46 -11.52
N ILE A 134 -6.59 0.42 -12.16
CA ILE A 134 -7.53 -0.71 -12.09
C ILE A 134 -7.16 -1.84 -13.06
N ASP A 135 -7.52 -3.07 -12.70
CA ASP A 135 -7.51 -4.25 -13.54
C ASP A 135 -8.75 -4.30 -14.47
N GLN A 136 -8.91 -5.40 -15.22
CA GLN A 136 -10.06 -5.58 -16.14
C GLN A 136 -11.37 -5.75 -15.36
N GLU A 137 -11.25 -6.23 -14.14
CA GLU A 137 -12.31 -6.42 -13.17
C GLU A 137 -12.71 -5.09 -12.52
N GLY A 138 -11.98 -3.98 -12.73
CA GLY A 138 -12.29 -2.64 -12.24
C GLY A 138 -11.86 -2.37 -10.79
N LEU A 139 -10.91 -3.15 -10.26
CA LEU A 139 -10.34 -2.96 -8.92
C LEU A 139 -8.83 -2.71 -9.04
N PRO A 140 -8.18 -1.93 -8.15
CA PRO A 140 -6.72 -1.92 -8.13
C PRO A 140 -6.19 -3.32 -7.77
N ALA A 141 -5.26 -3.86 -8.56
CA ALA A 141 -4.79 -5.25 -8.40
C ALA A 141 -4.23 -5.57 -6.99
N ALA A 142 -3.71 -4.56 -6.28
CA ALA A 142 -3.32 -4.68 -4.88
C ALA A 142 -4.51 -4.87 -3.92
N LEU A 143 -5.66 -4.25 -4.19
CA LEU A 143 -6.90 -4.47 -3.43
C LEU A 143 -7.54 -5.82 -3.79
N ALA A 144 -7.34 -6.33 -5.00
CA ALA A 144 -7.78 -7.68 -5.38
C ALA A 144 -7.12 -8.78 -4.52
N LEU A 145 -5.85 -8.61 -4.14
CA LEU A 145 -5.14 -9.50 -3.19
C LEU A 145 -5.77 -9.49 -1.78
N LEU A 146 -6.39 -8.37 -1.38
CA LEU A 146 -7.08 -8.23 -0.09
C LEU A 146 -8.53 -8.76 -0.15
N ALA A 147 -9.13 -8.75 -1.33
CA ALA A 147 -10.49 -9.21 -1.59
C ALA A 147 -10.63 -10.74 -1.76
N ASP A 148 -9.52 -11.51 -1.76
CA ASP A 148 -9.60 -12.98 -1.77
C ASP A 148 -10.36 -13.48 -0.53
N PRO A 149 -11.50 -14.21 -0.68
CA PRO A 149 -12.30 -14.65 0.45
C PRO A 149 -11.56 -15.52 1.47
N ARG A 150 -10.44 -16.16 1.09
CA ARG A 150 -9.60 -16.94 2.00
C ARG A 150 -8.87 -16.04 3.00
N ALA A 151 -8.50 -14.82 2.60
CA ALA A 151 -7.81 -13.86 3.44
C ALA A 151 -8.67 -13.40 4.63
N GLN A 152 -10.00 -13.31 4.45
CA GLN A 152 -10.97 -12.89 5.48
C GLN A 152 -10.62 -11.54 6.12
N VAL A 153 -10.18 -10.60 5.27
CA VAL A 153 -9.90 -9.22 5.69
C VAL A 153 -11.21 -8.56 6.14
N SER A 154 -11.16 -7.77 7.22
CA SER A 154 -12.31 -7.11 7.83
C SER A 154 -12.15 -5.58 7.98
N LEU A 155 -10.96 -5.07 7.67
CA LEU A 155 -10.55 -3.67 7.73
C LEU A 155 -9.35 -3.50 6.81
N LEU A 156 -9.31 -2.42 6.02
CA LEU A 156 -8.11 -2.01 5.30
C LEU A 156 -7.46 -0.83 6.02
N ILE A 157 -6.22 -1.00 6.45
CA ILE A 157 -5.35 0.10 6.90
C ILE A 157 -4.53 0.54 5.69
N ASN A 158 -4.79 1.75 5.20
CA ASN A 158 -4.09 2.28 4.03
C ASN A 158 -3.05 3.34 4.43
N THR A 159 -1.79 3.13 4.04
CA THR A 159 -0.70 4.09 4.27
C THR A 159 -0.34 4.91 3.03
N THR A 160 -1.01 4.72 1.90
CA THR A 160 -0.72 5.50 0.68
C THR A 160 -1.36 6.89 0.75
N SER A 161 -0.62 7.91 0.34
CA SER A 161 -1.14 9.26 0.15
C SER A 161 -2.05 9.36 -1.09
N PHE A 162 -2.68 10.53 -1.24
CA PHE A 162 -3.59 10.92 -2.33
C PHE A 162 -4.89 10.12 -2.42
N ALA A 163 -5.87 10.71 -3.13
CA ALA A 163 -7.07 10.02 -3.58
C ALA A 163 -6.75 9.02 -4.70
N MET A 164 -7.55 7.95 -4.77
CA MET A 164 -7.65 7.04 -5.91
C MET A 164 -8.35 7.76 -7.07
N GLY A 165 -9.48 8.42 -6.78
CA GLY A 165 -10.28 9.13 -7.77
C GLY A 165 -9.63 10.43 -8.27
N ASP A 166 -10.13 10.93 -9.40
CA ASP A 166 -9.84 12.28 -9.85
C ASP A 166 -10.76 13.27 -9.15
N ILE A 167 -10.20 14.41 -8.75
CA ILE A 167 -10.87 15.44 -7.95
C ILE A 167 -11.07 16.68 -8.83
N ASN A 168 -12.30 17.19 -8.84
CA ASN A 168 -12.66 18.40 -9.57
C ASN A 168 -12.34 19.62 -8.70
N ASN A 169 -11.49 20.51 -9.21
CA ASN A 169 -11.10 21.74 -8.51
C ASN A 169 -12.13 22.87 -8.67
N ASP A 170 -12.88 22.88 -9.78
CA ASP A 170 -13.74 23.98 -10.19
C ASP A 170 -15.25 23.71 -9.96
N GLY A 171 -15.58 22.65 -9.21
CA GLY A 171 -16.96 22.27 -8.93
C GLY A 171 -17.06 21.02 -8.05
N PRO A 172 -18.28 20.49 -7.82
CA PRO A 172 -18.45 19.26 -7.05
C PRO A 172 -17.71 18.11 -7.73
N THR A 173 -16.91 17.38 -6.95
CA THR A 173 -16.32 16.11 -7.36
C THR A 173 -17.43 15.06 -7.40
N GLN A 174 -17.63 14.44 -8.57
CA GLN A 174 -18.60 13.37 -8.76
C GLN A 174 -18.02 12.04 -8.24
N PRO A 175 -18.85 11.10 -7.75
CA PRO A 175 -18.39 9.75 -7.47
C PRO A 175 -17.88 9.13 -8.78
N GLY A 176 -16.58 8.81 -8.81
CA GLY A 176 -15.94 8.10 -9.92
C GLY A 176 -15.68 6.62 -9.57
N TRP A 177 -14.92 5.95 -10.43
CA TRP A 177 -14.55 4.54 -10.28
C TRP A 177 -13.96 4.18 -8.90
N ALA A 178 -13.32 5.13 -8.21
CA ALA A 178 -12.76 4.93 -6.88
C ALA A 178 -13.84 4.62 -5.81
N VAL A 179 -15.04 5.20 -5.94
CA VAL A 179 -16.18 4.90 -5.07
C VAL A 179 -16.71 3.50 -5.38
N GLU A 180 -16.86 3.17 -6.67
CA GLU A 180 -17.28 1.83 -7.11
C GLU A 180 -16.28 0.73 -6.67
N ALA A 181 -14.98 1.03 -6.68
CA ALA A 181 -13.93 0.14 -6.16
C ALA A 181 -14.04 -0.05 -4.64
N SER A 182 -14.29 1.01 -3.87
CA SER A 182 -14.55 0.93 -2.42
C SER A 182 -15.82 0.14 -2.09
N ASP A 183 -16.93 0.41 -2.79
CA ASP A 183 -18.21 -0.28 -2.62
C ASP A 183 -18.09 -1.79 -2.91
N ARG A 184 -17.28 -2.16 -3.89
CA ARG A 184 -17.01 -3.56 -4.24
C ARG A 184 -16.04 -4.26 -3.30
N LEU A 185 -15.13 -3.51 -2.68
CA LEU A 185 -14.26 -4.05 -1.64
C LEU A 185 -15.05 -4.33 -0.36
N ASP A 186 -16.11 -3.55 -0.07
CA ASP A 186 -16.96 -3.64 1.13
C ASP A 186 -16.16 -3.71 2.45
N LEU A 187 -14.98 -3.06 2.45
CA LEU A 187 -14.13 -2.92 3.62
C LEU A 187 -14.08 -1.45 4.03
N PRO A 188 -14.21 -1.14 5.33
CA PRO A 188 -13.87 0.19 5.80
C PRO A 188 -12.36 0.41 5.62
N VAL A 189 -12.01 1.60 5.12
CA VAL A 189 -10.62 2.00 4.86
C VAL A 189 -10.20 3.04 5.89
N LEU A 190 -9.21 2.71 6.72
CA LEU A 190 -8.65 3.58 7.76
C LEU A 190 -7.28 4.10 7.29
N GLN A 191 -7.16 5.40 7.08
CA GLN A 191 -5.96 6.06 6.58
C GLN A 191 -4.91 6.21 7.69
N ALA A 192 -3.81 5.47 7.57
CA ALA A 192 -2.62 5.60 8.41
C ALA A 192 -1.67 6.64 7.81
N ILE A 193 -1.37 7.70 8.54
CA ILE A 193 -0.63 8.83 7.97
C ILE A 193 0.89 8.57 8.11
N THR A 194 1.58 8.44 6.97
CA THR A 194 3.04 8.44 6.87
C THR A 194 3.47 9.86 6.50
N SER A 195 3.80 10.68 7.50
CA SER A 195 3.98 12.12 7.35
C SER A 195 5.36 12.47 6.79
N SER A 196 5.41 13.41 5.85
CA SER A 196 6.65 13.94 5.28
C SER A 196 7.42 14.87 6.22
N MET A 197 6.78 15.30 7.33
CA MET A 197 7.41 16.05 8.42
C MET A 197 8.27 15.16 9.31
N THR A 198 9.18 15.78 10.05
CA THR A 198 9.80 15.11 11.22
C THR A 198 8.84 15.11 12.41
N ARG A 199 9.07 14.21 13.35
CA ARG A 199 8.27 14.11 14.59
C ARG A 199 8.31 15.42 15.38
N GLU A 200 9.49 16.02 15.49
CA GLU A 200 9.74 17.24 16.26
C GLU A 200 8.98 18.44 15.66
N GLN A 201 8.90 18.51 14.33
CA GLN A 201 8.11 19.53 13.62
C GLN A 201 6.61 19.38 13.89
N TRP A 202 6.12 18.15 14.02
CA TRP A 202 4.71 17.87 14.34
C TRP A 202 4.40 18.13 15.81
N GLU A 203 5.26 17.70 16.74
CA GLU A 203 5.09 17.94 18.18
C GLU A 203 5.19 19.43 18.56
N ALA A 204 5.99 20.22 17.83
CA ALA A 204 6.10 21.67 18.01
C ALA A 204 4.99 22.48 17.30
N SER A 205 4.07 21.83 16.58
CA SER A 205 3.02 22.48 15.79
C SER A 205 1.66 22.38 16.48
N ASP A 206 1.13 23.50 16.97
CA ASP A 206 -0.23 23.59 17.52
C ASP A 206 -1.32 23.16 16.52
N ARG A 207 -1.00 23.14 15.22
CA ARG A 207 -1.89 22.72 14.12
C ARG A 207 -1.67 21.27 13.68
N GLY A 208 -0.67 20.57 14.22
CA GLY A 208 -0.24 19.27 13.73
C GLY A 208 0.41 19.38 12.35
N PHE A 209 -0.19 18.75 11.34
CA PHE A 209 0.40 18.59 10.01
C PHE A 209 0.61 19.91 9.24
N ASN A 210 1.61 19.91 8.36
CA ASN A 210 1.81 20.96 7.38
C ASN A 210 0.69 20.93 6.30
N PRO A 211 0.54 21.98 5.48
CA PRO A 211 -0.52 22.02 4.46
C PRO A 211 -0.43 20.92 3.40
N LEU A 212 0.78 20.46 3.06
CA LEU A 212 0.99 19.42 2.06
C LEU A 212 0.55 18.04 2.57
N ASP A 213 0.99 17.65 3.77
CA ASP A 213 0.56 16.41 4.43
C ASP A 213 -0.94 16.43 4.73
N THR A 214 -1.50 17.58 5.12
CA THR A 214 -2.95 17.75 5.32
C THR A 214 -3.71 17.52 4.00
N ALA A 215 -3.26 18.09 2.89
CA ALA A 215 -3.87 17.81 1.59
C ALA A 215 -3.72 16.33 1.20
N MET A 216 -2.50 15.81 1.21
CA MET A 216 -2.16 14.49 0.69
C MET A 216 -2.68 13.32 1.52
N ASN A 217 -2.79 13.45 2.83
CA ASN A 217 -3.10 12.34 3.74
C ASN A 217 -4.42 12.52 4.53
N VAL A 218 -5.07 13.68 4.44
CA VAL A 218 -6.37 13.95 5.09
C VAL A 218 -7.39 14.36 4.03
N ALA A 219 -7.28 15.56 3.48
CA ALA A 219 -8.34 16.16 2.66
C ALA A 219 -8.60 15.43 1.34
N LEU A 220 -7.57 14.98 0.61
CA LEU A 220 -7.78 14.23 -0.64
C LEU A 220 -8.31 12.79 -0.35
N PRO A 221 -7.75 12.02 0.61
CA PRO A 221 -8.31 10.72 1.00
C PRO A 221 -9.76 10.73 1.51
N GLU A 222 -10.26 11.85 2.07
CA GLU A 222 -11.67 12.00 2.46
C GLU A 222 -12.64 11.88 1.26
N PHE A 223 -12.24 12.30 0.05
CA PHE A 223 -13.07 12.14 -1.16
C PHE A 223 -13.24 10.68 -1.60
N ASP A 224 -12.31 9.79 -1.24
CA ASP A 224 -12.44 8.35 -1.45
C ASP A 224 -13.30 7.66 -0.36
N GLY A 225 -13.81 8.41 0.63
CA GLY A 225 -14.55 7.89 1.77
C GLY A 225 -13.68 7.24 2.86
N ARG A 226 -12.35 7.47 2.85
CA ARG A 226 -11.46 6.89 3.87
C ARG A 226 -11.66 7.56 5.23
N ILE A 227 -11.69 6.75 6.27
CA ILE A 227 -11.73 7.19 7.66
C ILE A 227 -10.32 7.67 8.02
N ILE A 228 -10.17 8.94 8.42
CA ILE A 228 -8.85 9.50 8.73
C ILE A 228 -8.40 9.06 10.12
N GLY A 229 -7.25 8.37 10.18
CA GLY A 229 -6.62 7.90 11.40
C GLY A 229 -5.59 8.87 11.99
N VAL A 230 -4.58 8.32 12.64
CA VAL A 230 -3.47 9.05 13.26
C VAL A 230 -2.16 8.87 12.47
N PRO A 231 -1.15 9.74 12.66
CA PRO A 231 0.19 9.46 12.17
C PRO A 231 0.72 8.13 12.71
N LEU A 232 1.22 7.30 11.78
CA LEU A 232 1.87 6.01 12.05
C LEU A 232 3.40 6.16 12.04
N SER A 233 3.92 7.01 11.17
CA SER A 233 5.34 7.28 11.03
C SER A 233 5.61 8.72 10.57
N PHE A 234 6.82 9.20 10.88
CA PHE A 234 7.36 10.48 10.46
C PHE A 234 8.65 10.30 9.68
N LYS A 235 8.94 11.24 8.78
CA LYS A 235 10.20 11.30 8.08
C LYS A 235 11.35 11.59 9.06
N GLN A 236 12.33 10.69 9.11
CA GLN A 236 13.55 10.88 9.90
C GLN A 236 14.63 11.58 9.05
N PRO A 237 15.26 12.67 9.54
CA PRO A 237 16.43 13.24 8.89
C PRO A 237 17.54 12.20 8.73
N ALA A 238 18.06 12.07 7.52
CA ALA A 238 19.22 11.23 7.22
C ALA A 238 20.52 12.01 7.41
N GLU A 239 21.57 11.36 7.93
CA GLU A 239 22.92 11.91 7.88
C GLU A 239 23.47 11.86 6.45
N ALA A 240 24.55 12.61 6.18
CA ALA A 240 25.14 12.67 4.85
C ALA A 240 25.56 11.28 4.35
N GLY A 241 24.97 10.84 3.24
CA GLY A 241 25.20 9.52 2.64
C GLY A 241 24.25 8.41 3.12
N GLN A 242 23.32 8.69 4.02
CA GLN A 242 22.24 7.77 4.40
C GLN A 242 20.96 8.06 3.60
N ALA A 243 20.12 7.04 3.41
CA ALA A 243 18.80 7.20 2.82
C ALA A 243 17.79 7.69 3.87
N GLU A 244 16.83 8.52 3.44
CA GLU A 244 15.74 8.99 4.30
C GLU A 244 14.84 7.82 4.74
N GLN A 245 14.59 7.70 6.05
CA GLN A 245 13.79 6.63 6.65
C GLN A 245 12.47 7.17 7.20
N TYR A 246 11.46 6.31 7.33
CA TYR A 246 10.26 6.63 8.10
C TYR A 246 10.35 5.99 9.49
N ALA A 247 10.50 6.82 10.52
CA ALA A 247 10.53 6.38 11.91
C ALA A 247 9.09 6.13 12.39
N PRO A 248 8.75 4.90 12.82
CA PRO A 248 7.41 4.60 13.30
C PRO A 248 7.18 5.05 14.74
N LEU A 249 5.91 5.21 15.11
CA LEU A 249 5.46 5.61 16.44
C LEU A 249 4.84 4.41 17.19
N PRO A 250 5.53 3.79 18.16
CA PRO A 250 5.01 2.59 18.85
C PRO A 250 3.72 2.84 19.65
N ASP A 251 3.53 4.04 20.21
CA ASP A 251 2.30 4.44 20.90
C ASP A 251 1.12 4.58 19.93
N ARG A 252 1.39 4.98 18.68
CA ARG A 252 0.39 5.13 17.62
C ARG A 252 0.24 3.94 16.70
N ALA A 253 1.16 2.97 16.70
CA ALA A 253 1.02 1.63 16.11
C ALA A 253 0.32 0.67 17.10
N ALA A 254 0.51 0.92 18.40
CA ALA A 254 -0.56 0.72 19.36
C ALA A 254 -1.80 1.61 19.03
N ALA A 255 -2.88 1.53 19.80
CA ALA A 255 -4.19 2.14 19.49
C ALA A 255 -4.91 1.66 18.19
N TRP A 256 -4.23 1.21 17.13
CA TRP A 256 -4.91 0.74 15.90
C TRP A 256 -5.90 -0.39 16.18
N PRO A 257 -7.12 -0.29 15.63
CA PRO A 257 -8.21 -1.20 15.96
C PRO A 257 -7.99 -2.59 15.36
N ALA A 258 -8.27 -3.61 16.18
CA ALA A 258 -8.26 -5.02 15.78
C ALA A 258 -9.48 -5.43 14.91
N SER A 259 -10.49 -4.58 14.84
CA SER A 259 -11.75 -4.78 14.13
C SER A 259 -12.44 -3.43 13.96
N PRO A 260 -13.28 -3.23 12.92
CA PRO A 260 -14.06 -1.99 12.77
C PRO A 260 -14.94 -1.74 14.03
N PRO A 261 -14.76 -0.63 14.77
CA PRO A 261 -15.41 -0.40 16.06
C PRO A 261 -16.93 -0.16 15.93
N GLY A 262 -17.72 -1.23 15.99
CA GLY A 262 -19.18 -1.18 16.13
C GLY A 262 -19.95 -0.66 14.91
N TRP A 263 -19.31 -0.49 13.75
CA TRP A 263 -19.87 0.21 12.59
C TRP A 263 -21.09 -0.46 11.92
N ARG A 264 -21.46 -1.68 12.32
CA ARG A 264 -22.72 -2.34 11.91
C ARG A 264 -24.00 -1.58 12.31
N GLY A 265 -23.89 -0.48 13.07
CA GLY A 265 -24.99 0.44 13.41
C GLY A 265 -24.79 1.89 12.96
N CYS A 266 -23.75 2.22 12.18
CA CYS A 266 -23.54 3.58 11.67
C CYS A 266 -24.46 3.85 10.48
N ALA A 267 -25.26 4.93 10.55
CA ALA A 267 -26.28 5.29 9.57
C ALA A 267 -25.77 5.73 8.18
N MET A 268 -24.49 5.49 7.87
CA MET A 268 -23.88 5.71 6.54
C MET A 268 -23.55 4.40 5.80
N CYS A 269 -23.67 3.23 6.45
CA CYS A 269 -23.77 1.98 5.69
C CYS A 269 -25.17 1.90 5.05
N PRO A 270 -25.31 1.71 3.73
CA PRO A 270 -26.59 1.38 3.16
C PRO A 270 -27.03 0.02 3.72
N MET A 271 -28.17 -0.01 4.41
CA MET A 271 -28.73 -1.31 4.83
C MET A 271 -29.00 -2.16 3.58
N PRO A 272 -28.63 -3.46 3.57
CA PRO A 272 -28.92 -4.33 2.45
C PRO A 272 -30.43 -4.30 2.22
N THR A 273 -30.83 -3.93 0.99
CA THR A 273 -32.21 -3.58 0.67
C THR A 273 -33.13 -4.74 1.00
N SER A 274 -33.84 -4.64 2.13
CA SER A 274 -34.77 -5.67 2.57
C SER A 274 -35.84 -5.83 1.50
N ALA A 275 -35.87 -6.98 0.83
CA ALA A 275 -36.79 -7.25 -0.27
C ALA A 275 -38.23 -6.95 0.17
N SER A 276 -38.84 -5.94 -0.45
CA SER A 276 -40.20 -5.52 -0.13
C SER A 276 -41.16 -6.68 -0.38
N PRO A 277 -42.04 -7.06 0.56
CA PRO A 277 -43.02 -8.10 0.31
C PRO A 277 -43.97 -7.63 -0.79
N SER A 278 -44.07 -8.42 -1.85
CA SER A 278 -44.91 -8.11 -3.02
C SER A 278 -46.40 -8.17 -2.65
N SER A 279 -46.99 -7.00 -2.44
CA SER A 279 -48.44 -6.86 -2.24
C SER A 279 -49.18 -6.98 -3.58
N SER A 280 -49.82 -8.11 -3.84
CA SER A 280 -50.78 -8.27 -4.94
C SER A 280 -52.19 -8.52 -4.37
N PRO A 281 -53.17 -7.63 -4.61
CA PRO A 281 -54.55 -7.85 -4.19
C PRO A 281 -55.30 -8.67 -5.26
N THR A 282 -55.82 -9.84 -4.90
CA THR A 282 -56.73 -10.61 -5.76
C THR A 282 -58.19 -10.21 -5.47
N PRO A 283 -58.92 -9.58 -6.40
CA PRO A 283 -60.34 -9.27 -6.19
C PRO A 283 -61.20 -10.52 -6.44
N THR A 284 -61.66 -11.16 -5.37
CA THR A 284 -62.64 -12.25 -5.48
C THR A 284 -64.05 -11.68 -5.67
N ALA A 285 -64.55 -11.73 -6.90
CA ALA A 285 -65.94 -11.37 -7.19
C ALA A 285 -66.92 -12.40 -6.60
N ARG A 286 -67.81 -11.97 -5.72
CA ARG A 286 -69.03 -12.71 -5.38
C ARG A 286 -70.12 -12.45 -6.44
N PRO A 287 -70.86 -13.48 -6.90
CA PRO A 287 -72.07 -13.25 -7.68
C PRO A 287 -73.22 -12.79 -6.78
N ARG A 288 -74.16 -12.02 -7.37
CA ARG A 288 -75.39 -11.57 -6.71
C ARG A 288 -76.37 -12.73 -6.45
N ARG A 289 -77.07 -12.65 -5.33
CA ARG A 289 -78.53 -12.51 -5.36
C ARG A 289 -78.86 -11.11 -4.84
#